data_AF-A0A964F758-F1
#
_entry.id   AF-A0A964F758-F1
#
_cell.length_a   1.000
_cell.length_b   1.000
_cell.length_c   1.000
_cell.angle_alpha   90.00
_cell.angle_beta   90.00
_cell.angle_gamma   90.00
#
_symmetry.space_group_name_H-M   'P 1'
#
loop_
_entity.id
_entity.type
_entity.pdbx_description
1 polymer ?
#
loop_
_entity_poly.entity_id
_entity_poly.type
_entity_poly.pdbx_seq_one_letter_code
_entity_poly.pdbx_strand_id
1 'polypeptide(L)' 'VDPEGRVQLSEQCKAQAFITGEVSFVGMGHKFQIWEPGRFRAQQEEARNRARDLRKLTGARGAAGHTPPGPGARE' A
#
# COMPACT_ATOMS: atom_id res chain seq x y z
N VAL A 1 -19.56 12.99 -13.97
CA VAL A 1 -19.77 11.61 -14.44
C VAL A 1 -20.92 11.65 -15.41
N ASP A 2 -20.76 11.07 -16.59
CA ASP A 2 -21.86 11.01 -17.55
C ASP A 2 -22.83 9.86 -17.21
N PRO A 3 -24.02 9.79 -17.83
CA PRO A 3 -25.00 8.71 -17.60
C PRO A 3 -24.46 7.30 -17.81
N GLU A 4 -23.44 7.13 -18.66
CA GLU A 4 -22.76 5.84 -18.88
C GLU A 4 -21.65 5.56 -17.84
N GLY A 5 -21.49 6.43 -16.84
CA GLY A 5 -20.57 6.23 -15.73
C GLY A 5 -19.12 6.62 -16.01
N ARG A 6 -18.81 7.32 -17.12
CA ARG A 6 -17.44 7.77 -17.39
C ARG A 6 -17.12 9.05 -16.64
N VAL A 7 -15.88 9.14 -16.18
CA VAL A 7 -15.29 10.34 -15.55
C VAL A 7 -14.34 10.98 -16.56
N GLN A 8 -14.57 12.25 -16.89
CA GLN A 8 -13.57 13.04 -17.61
C GLN A 8 -12.51 13.53 -16.61
N LEU A 9 -11.27 13.13 -16.84
CA LEU A 9 -10.12 13.70 -16.14
C LEU A 9 -9.70 14.99 -16.82
N SER A 10 -9.41 16.03 -16.03
CA SER A 10 -8.82 17.27 -16.54
C SER A 10 -7.39 17.03 -17.03
N GLU A 11 -6.94 17.83 -18.01
CA GLU A 11 -5.58 17.74 -18.55
C GLU A 11 -4.50 17.92 -17.47
N GLN A 12 -4.75 18.79 -16.49
CA GLN A 12 -3.86 18.98 -15.35
C GLN A 12 -3.71 17.69 -14.51
N CYS A 13 -4.80 16.96 -14.29
CA CYS A 13 -4.78 15.71 -13.53
C CYS A 13 -4.01 14.62 -14.29
N LYS A 14 -4.21 14.53 -15.61
CA LYS A 14 -3.44 13.62 -16.48
C LYS A 14 -1.95 13.96 -16.48
N ALA A 15 -1.59 15.25 -16.58
CA ALA A 15 -0.21 15.71 -16.57
C ALA A 15 0.49 15.40 -15.23
N GLN A 16 -0.17 15.65 -14.10
CA GLN A 16 0.36 15.34 -12.77
C GLN A 16 0.51 13.83 -12.53
N ALA A 17 -0.41 13.03 -13.03
CA ALA A 17 -0.35 11.57 -12.94
C ALA A 17 0.52 10.92 -14.03
N PHE A 18 1.08 11.72 -14.95
CA PHE A 18 1.88 11.29 -16.09
C PHE A 18 1.16 10.25 -16.96
N ILE A 19 -0.16 10.39 -17.10
CA ILE A 19 -1.01 9.51 -17.88
C ILE A 19 -0.91 9.91 -19.35
N THR A 20 -0.37 9.04 -20.19
CA THR A 20 -0.19 9.28 -21.64
C THR A 20 -1.17 8.51 -22.51
N GLY A 21 -1.54 7.28 -22.14
CA GLY A 21 -2.46 6.45 -22.92
C GLY A 21 -3.02 5.25 -22.17
N GLU A 22 -2.28 4.71 -21.21
CA GLU A 22 -2.73 3.61 -20.36
C GLU A 22 -2.82 4.03 -18.90
N VAL A 23 -3.77 3.43 -18.18
CA VAL A 23 -4.01 3.70 -16.76
C VAL A 23 -4.23 2.41 -15.99
N SER A 24 -3.79 2.40 -14.74
CA SER A 24 -4.08 1.37 -13.75
C SER A 24 -4.98 1.96 -12.65
N PHE A 25 -6.06 1.24 -12.34
CA PHE A 25 -6.98 1.61 -11.25
C PHE A 25 -6.67 0.78 -10.01
N VAL A 26 -6.45 1.47 -8.89
CA VAL A 26 -6.04 0.85 -7.62
C VAL A 26 -7.09 1.15 -6.56
N GLY A 27 -7.80 0.11 -6.10
CA GLY A 27 -8.84 0.24 -5.09
C GLY A 27 -8.29 0.40 -3.66
N MET A 28 -8.91 1.28 -2.88
CA MET A 28 -8.66 1.51 -1.45
C MET A 28 -9.98 1.45 -0.65
N GLY A 29 -10.82 0.47 -0.98
CA GLY A 29 -12.14 0.29 -0.36
C GLY A 29 -13.15 1.34 -0.82
N HIS A 30 -13.16 2.51 -0.18
CA HIS A 30 -14.13 3.59 -0.43
C HIS A 30 -13.71 4.57 -1.53
N LYS A 31 -12.47 4.46 -2.01
CA LYS A 31 -11.91 5.31 -3.07
C LYS A 31 -10.97 4.51 -3.94
N PHE A 32 -10.61 5.05 -5.09
CA PHE A 32 -9.60 4.48 -5.96
C PHE A 32 -8.58 5.54 -6.36
N GLN A 33 -7.40 5.09 -6.76
CA GLN A 33 -6.39 5.92 -7.39
C GLN A 33 -6.22 5.51 -8.84
N ILE A 34 -5.81 6.47 -9.66
CA ILE A 34 -5.46 6.25 -11.07
C ILE A 34 -3.97 6.51 -11.19
N TRP A 35 -3.25 5.57 -11.79
CA TRP A 35 -1.81 5.64 -11.97
C TRP A 35 -1.41 5.30 -13.40
N GLU A 36 -0.26 5.82 -13.83
CA GLU A 36 0.48 5.24 -14.95
C GLU A 36 1.03 3.85 -14.52
N PRO A 37 0.85 2.79 -15.35
CA PRO A 37 1.21 1.42 -14.99
C PRO A 37 2.66 1.23 -14.51
N GLY A 38 3.63 1.86 -15.17
CA GLY A 38 5.06 1.79 -14.84
C GLY A 38 5.36 2.41 -13.47
N ARG A 39 4.86 3.61 -13.21
CA ARG A 39 5.01 4.29 -11.92
C ARG A 39 4.37 3.55 -10.77
N PHE A 40 3.20 2.95 -10.99
CA PHE A 40 2.53 2.17 -9.96
C PHE A 40 3.39 0.99 -9.48
N ARG A 41 4.11 0.31 -10.39
CA ARG A 41 5.00 -0.79 -10.03
C ARG A 41 6.09 -0.34 -9.06
N ALA A 42 6.80 0.74 -9.40
CA ALA A 42 7.84 1.30 -8.53
C ALA A 42 7.27 1.72 -7.16
N GLN A 43 6.10 2.38 -7.16
CA GLN A 43 5.45 2.80 -5.93
C GLN A 43 4.98 1.63 -5.05
N GLN A 44 4.48 0.55 -5.65
CA GLN A 44 4.10 -0.66 -4.93
C GLN A 44 5.29 -1.36 -4.29
N GLU A 45 6.42 -1.44 -5.00
CA GLU A 45 7.64 -2.04 -4.45
C GLU A 45 8.15 -1.25 -3.25
N GLU A 46 8.23 0.08 -3.36
CA GLU A 46 8.54 1.01 -2.27
C GLU A 46 7.60 0.79 -1.06
N ALA A 47 6.28 0.76 -1.30
CA ALA A 47 5.30 0.56 -0.24
C ALA A 47 5.44 -0.82 0.43
N ARG A 48 5.66 -1.87 -0.36
CA ARG A 48 5.92 -3.23 0.15
C ARG A 48 7.20 -3.27 0.97
N ASN A 49 8.22 -2.53 0.56
CA ASN A 49 9.48 -2.43 1.28
C ASN A 49 9.29 -1.77 2.65
N ARG A 50 8.58 -0.64 2.69
CA ARG A 50 8.24 0.06 3.93
C ARG A 50 7.38 -0.80 4.86
N ALA A 51 6.38 -1.50 4.33
CA ALA A 51 5.56 -2.41 5.13
C ALA A 51 6.38 -3.56 5.74
N ARG A 52 7.34 -4.10 4.98
CA ARG A 52 8.27 -5.13 5.49
C ARG A 52 9.14 -4.58 6.61
N ASP A 53 9.64 -3.35 6.48
CA ASP A 53 10.49 -2.71 7.48
C ASP A 53 9.74 -2.41 8.79
N LEU A 54 8.53 -1.83 8.69
CA LEU A 54 7.64 -1.60 9.83
C LEU A 54 7.29 -2.90 10.57
N ARG A 55 7.09 -4.00 9.83
CA ARG A 55 6.80 -5.31 10.41
C ARG A 55 8.01 -5.89 11.16
N LYS A 56 9.24 -5.63 10.70
CA LYS A 56 10.46 -5.99 11.45
C LYS A 56 10.58 -5.21 12.75
N LEU A 57 10.37 -3.89 12.70
CA LEU A 57 10.41 -3.02 13.88
C LEU A 57 9.35 -3.40 14.92
N THR A 58 8.14 -3.71 14.46
CA THR A 58 7.02 -4.08 15.34
C THR A 58 7.18 -5.51 15.88
N GLY A 59 7.69 -6.44 15.08
CA GLY A 59 8.00 -7.81 15.50
C GLY A 59 9.13 -7.87 16.54
N ALA A 60 10.14 -7.00 16.43
CA ALA A 60 11.21 -6.87 17.43
C ALA A 60 10.68 -6.42 18.80
N ARG A 61 9.62 -5.60 18.83
CA ARG A 61 8.97 -5.19 20.09
C ARG A 61 8.06 -6.26 20.69
N GLY A 62 7.53 -7.16 19.86
CA GLY A 62 6.79 -8.35 20.33
C GLY A 62 7.69 -9.41 20.98
N ALA A 63 8.93 -9.57 20.49
CA ALA A 63 9.89 -10.52 21.05
C ALA A 63 10.43 -10.09 22.44
N ALA A 64 10.52 -8.79 22.72
CA ALA A 64 10.98 -8.27 24.02
C ALA A 64 9.91 -8.37 25.14
N GLY A 65 8.65 -8.65 24.80
CA GLY A 65 7.53 -8.77 25.75
C GLY A 65 7.14 -10.20 26.11
N HIS A 66 7.73 -11.22 25.49
CA HIS A 66 7.49 -12.62 25.81
C HIS A 66 8.68 -13.19 26.59
N THR A 67 8.73 -12.93 27.89
CA THR A 67 9.50 -13.78 28.80
C THR A 67 8.81 -15.15 28.82
N PRO A 68 9.46 -16.24 28.37
CA PRO A 68 8.86 -17.56 28.48
C PRO A 68 8.65 -17.89 29.96
N PRO A 69 7.51 -18.50 30.36
CA PRO A 69 7.34 -18.97 31.73
C PRO A 69 8.46 -19.99 32.03
N GLY A 70 9.22 -19.74 33.09
CA GLY A 70 10.33 -20.59 33.51
C GLY A 70 9.88 -22.04 33.78
N PRO A 71 10.78 -23.03 33.63
CA PRO A 71 10.41 -24.43 33.71
C PRO A 71 10.12 -24.81 35.17
N GLY A 72 8.92 -25.36 35.39
CA GLY A 72 8.64 -26.40 36.38
C GLY A 72 8.93 -26.07 37.84
N ALA A 73 7.94 -25.53 38.54
CA ALA A 73 7.73 -25.88 39.95
C ALA A 73 7.02 -27.25 39.99
N ARG A 74 7.81 -28.32 40.03
CA ARG A 74 7.38 -29.59 40.61
C ARG A 74 8.26 -29.80 41.84
N GLU A 75 7.61 -30.29 42.90
CA GLU A 75 8.13 -30.70 44.21
C GLU A 75 8.11 -29.63 45.32
#